data_AF-A0A7X9E028-F1
#
_entry.id   AF-A0A7X9E028-F1
#
_cell.length_a   1.000
_cell.length_b   1.000
_cell.length_c   1.000
_cell.angle_alpha   90.00
_cell.angle_beta   90.00
_cell.angle_gamma   90.00
#
_symmetry.space_group_name_H-M   'P 1'
#
loop_
_entity.id
_entity.type
_entity.pdbx_description
1 polymer ?
#
loop_
_entity_poly.entity_id
_entity_poly.type
_entity_poly.pdbx_seq_one_letter_code
_entity_poly.pdbx_strand_id
1 'polypeptide(L)'
;MKSLRCIHPKQIFFLLILLPILLTAQEKKKITIEWRYSPEAQSITQLPNFQWLDNGMAMVYDAKKPADKRTLEIFDPNTLTFKPALDMKKALESLKELLGDKTPAMLIPTNNYDKNGDKAIYTFSGDIFLLDLINRSFARITNTTEDEKN
;
A
#
# COMPACT_ATOMS: atom_id res chain seq x y z
N MET A 1 -53.02 -25.02 16.68
CA MET A 1 -53.48 -24.70 15.31
C MET A 1 -52.86 -23.37 14.88
N LYS A 2 -51.89 -23.38 13.97
CA LYS A 2 -51.24 -22.16 13.47
C LYS A 2 -52.14 -21.55 12.39
N SER A 3 -52.64 -20.34 12.66
CA SER A 3 -53.35 -19.50 11.70
C SER A 3 -52.48 -19.29 10.45
N LEU A 4 -52.93 -19.84 9.32
CA LEU A 4 -52.37 -19.52 8.01
C LEU A 4 -52.74 -18.07 7.70
N ARG A 5 -51.76 -17.17 7.77
CA ARG A 5 -51.93 -15.78 7.32
C ARG A 5 -52.15 -15.80 5.80
N CYS A 6 -53.36 -15.46 5.36
CA CYS A 6 -53.67 -15.21 3.95
C CYS A 6 -52.83 -14.03 3.44
N ILE A 7 -51.83 -14.34 2.63
CA ILE A 7 -51.01 -13.36 1.92
C ILE A 7 -51.95 -12.59 0.98
N HIS A 8 -52.09 -11.27 1.19
CA HIS A 8 -52.99 -10.45 0.38
C HIS A 8 -52.46 -10.32 -1.05
N PRO A 9 -53.33 -10.31 -2.08
CA PRO A 9 -52.92 -10.30 -3.49
C PRO A 9 -52.03 -9.09 -3.87
N LYS A 10 -52.16 -7.97 -3.13
CA LYS A 10 -51.28 -6.78 -3.28
C LYS A 10 -49.84 -7.02 -2.83
N GLN A 11 -49.59 -7.89 -1.85
CA GLN A 11 -48.23 -8.24 -1.41
C GLN A 11 -47.53 -9.22 -2.37
N ILE A 12 -48.29 -10.14 -2.98
CA ILE A 12 -47.78 -11.02 -4.04
C ILE A 12 -47.38 -10.21 -5.27
N PHE A 13 -48.18 -9.21 -5.65
CA PHE A 13 -47.88 -8.32 -6.76
C PHE A 13 -46.58 -7.52 -6.54
N PHE A 14 -46.37 -7.00 -5.31
CA PHE A 14 -45.13 -6.28 -4.96
C PHE A 14 -43.89 -7.20 -4.97
N LEU A 15 -44.04 -8.46 -4.55
CA LEU A 15 -42.98 -9.46 -4.58
C LEU A 15 -42.63 -9.90 -6.02
N LEU A 16 -43.62 -9.99 -6.91
CA LEU A 16 -43.44 -10.32 -8.33
C LEU A 16 -42.74 -9.20 -9.12
N ILE A 17 -42.91 -7.93 -8.72
CA ILE A 17 -42.24 -6.78 -9.35
C ILE A 17 -40.78 -6.66 -8.92
N LEU A 18 -40.42 -7.08 -7.69
CA LEU A 18 -39.04 -7.01 -7.19
C LEU A 18 -38.14 -8.17 -7.68
N LEU A 19 -38.72 -9.31 -8.05
CA LEU A 19 -37.97 -10.49 -8.49
C LEU A 19 -37.13 -10.28 -9.77
N PRO A 20 -37.58 -9.58 -10.83
CA PRO A 20 -36.76 -9.37 -12.04
C PRO A 20 -35.57 -8.43 -11.82
N ILE A 21 -35.59 -7.55 -10.80
CA ILE A 21 -34.49 -6.60 -10.52
C ILE A 21 -33.26 -7.33 -9.98
N LEU A 22 -33.43 -8.49 -9.34
CA LEU A 22 -32.31 -9.32 -8.85
C LEU A 22 -31.62 -10.12 -9.95
N LEU A 23 -32.30 -10.38 -11.08
CA LEU A 23 -31.75 -11.15 -12.21
C LEU A 23 -30.83 -10.30 -13.09
N THR A 24 -31.04 -8.99 -13.18
CA THR A 24 -30.18 -8.07 -13.95
C THR A 24 -28.85 -7.74 -13.26
N ALA A 25 -28.66 -8.16 -12.01
CA ALA A 25 -27.43 -7.92 -11.26
C ALA A 25 -26.31 -8.95 -11.54
N GLN A 26 -26.53 -9.93 -12.42
CA GLN A 26 -25.55 -10.97 -12.76
C GLN A 26 -24.94 -10.83 -14.16
N GLU A 27 -24.68 -9.60 -14.64
CA GLU A 27 -23.80 -9.46 -15.79
C GLU A 27 -22.38 -9.92 -15.41
N LYS A 28 -21.94 -11.04 -16.02
CA LYS A 28 -20.56 -11.52 -15.88
C LYS A 28 -19.63 -10.45 -16.46
N LYS A 29 -18.83 -9.81 -15.59
CA LYS A 29 -17.77 -8.89 -16.02
C LYS A 29 -16.88 -9.58 -17.05
N LYS A 30 -16.88 -9.08 -18.29
CA LYS A 30 -16.00 -9.57 -19.34
C LYS A 30 -14.61 -9.01 -19.10
N ILE A 31 -13.60 -9.87 -19.08
CA ILE A 31 -12.20 -9.46 -19.02
C ILE A 31 -11.82 -8.93 -20.40
N THR A 32 -11.75 -7.60 -20.55
CA THR A 32 -11.35 -6.93 -21.79
C THR A 32 -9.94 -6.34 -21.68
N ILE A 33 -9.40 -5.84 -22.79
CA ILE A 33 -8.11 -5.12 -22.79
C ILE A 33 -8.25 -3.83 -21.97
N GLU A 34 -9.35 -3.10 -22.16
CA GLU A 34 -9.67 -1.86 -21.45
C GLU A 34 -9.81 -2.13 -19.94
N TRP A 35 -10.47 -3.23 -19.58
CA TRP A 35 -10.56 -3.65 -18.18
C TRP A 35 -9.18 -3.94 -17.60
N ARG A 36 -8.30 -4.68 -18.29
CA ARG A 36 -6.95 -5.01 -17.79
C ARG A 36 -6.12 -3.76 -17.47
N TYR A 37 -6.26 -2.70 -18.27
CA TYR A 37 -5.55 -1.44 -18.05
C TYR A 37 -6.32 -0.43 -17.18
N SER A 38 -7.48 -0.83 -16.63
CA SER A 38 -8.28 0.03 -15.75
C SER A 38 -7.70 0.14 -14.34
N PRO A 39 -8.02 1.22 -13.59
CA PRO A 39 -7.69 1.33 -12.18
C PRO A 39 -8.27 0.20 -11.33
N GLU A 40 -9.43 -0.35 -11.72
CA GLU A 40 -10.05 -1.49 -11.05
C GLU A 40 -9.14 -2.72 -11.13
N ALA A 41 -8.71 -3.11 -12.33
CA ALA A 41 -7.82 -4.24 -12.52
C ALA A 41 -6.49 -4.04 -11.81
N GLN A 42 -5.92 -2.82 -11.86
CA GLN A 42 -4.70 -2.49 -11.11
C GLN A 42 -4.90 -2.69 -9.61
N SER A 43 -6.01 -2.20 -9.03
CA SER A 43 -6.26 -2.30 -7.59
C SER A 43 -6.36 -3.74 -7.08
N ILE A 44 -6.97 -4.65 -7.86
CA ILE A 44 -7.15 -6.05 -7.45
C ILE A 44 -5.91 -6.91 -7.74
N THR A 45 -5.10 -6.54 -8.74
CA THR A 45 -3.89 -7.29 -9.16
C THR A 45 -2.60 -6.77 -8.54
N GLN A 46 -2.64 -5.59 -7.89
CA GLN A 46 -1.49 -5.06 -7.16
C GLN A 46 -0.98 -6.12 -6.17
N LEU A 47 0.32 -6.15 -5.92
CA LEU A 47 0.94 -6.99 -4.91
C LEU A 47 1.72 -6.10 -3.93
N PRO A 48 1.87 -6.53 -2.66
CA PRO A 48 2.84 -5.90 -1.78
C PRO A 48 4.24 -5.98 -2.38
N ASN A 49 5.02 -4.92 -2.24
CA ASN A 49 6.45 -4.99 -2.48
C ASN A 49 7.08 -5.68 -1.28
N PHE A 50 8.01 -6.60 -1.51
CA PHE A 50 8.75 -7.23 -0.42
C PHE A 50 10.18 -7.53 -0.82
N GLN A 51 11.05 -7.56 0.18
CA GLN A 51 12.45 -7.96 0.04
C GLN A 51 12.84 -8.82 1.24
N TRP A 52 13.40 -9.99 0.95
CA TRP A 52 14.02 -10.83 1.98
C TRP A 52 15.35 -10.22 2.43
N LEU A 53 15.56 -10.23 3.75
CA LEU A 53 16.78 -9.80 4.42
C LEU A 53 17.64 -11.02 4.77
N ASP A 54 18.93 -10.79 4.99
CA ASP A 54 19.89 -11.87 5.32
C ASP A 54 19.56 -12.55 6.66
N ASN A 55 18.88 -11.84 7.57
CA ASN A 55 18.42 -12.37 8.85
C ASN A 55 17.16 -13.24 8.77
N GLY A 56 16.66 -13.52 7.56
CA GLY A 56 15.49 -14.37 7.33
C GLY A 56 14.13 -13.68 7.54
N MET A 57 14.12 -12.38 7.86
CA MET A 57 12.90 -11.57 7.85
C MET A 57 12.68 -10.95 6.46
N ALA A 58 11.49 -10.41 6.21
CA ALA A 58 11.21 -9.65 4.99
C ALA A 58 10.77 -8.22 5.30
N MET A 59 11.32 -7.26 4.58
CA MET A 59 10.78 -5.90 4.54
C MET A 59 9.60 -5.88 3.56
N VAL A 60 8.46 -5.33 3.96
CA VAL A 60 7.21 -5.35 3.20
C VAL A 60 6.61 -3.95 3.14
N TYR A 61 6.12 -3.59 1.96
CA TYR A 61 5.34 -2.39 1.70
C TYR A 61 4.06 -2.77 0.93
N ASP A 62 2.93 -2.75 1.62
CA ASP A 62 1.64 -3.09 1.03
C ASP A 62 0.97 -1.84 0.42
N ALA A 63 1.10 -1.71 -0.89
CA ALA A 63 0.51 -0.61 -1.64
C ALA A 63 -1.02 -0.72 -1.79
N LYS A 64 -1.64 -1.87 -1.42
CA LYS A 64 -3.10 -2.03 -1.38
C LYS A 64 -3.74 -1.27 -0.22
N LYS A 65 -2.98 -1.05 0.86
CA LYS A 65 -3.46 -0.26 1.99
C LYS A 65 -3.79 1.17 1.53
N PRO A 66 -4.80 1.83 2.14
CA PRO A 66 -5.04 3.26 1.94
C PRO A 66 -3.77 4.07 2.17
N ALA A 67 -3.57 5.16 1.42
CA ALA A 67 -2.31 5.91 1.41
C ALA A 67 -1.84 6.36 2.80
N ASP A 68 -2.77 6.74 3.69
CA ASP A 68 -2.52 7.15 5.07
C ASP A 68 -2.17 6.00 6.03
N LYS A 69 -2.35 4.76 5.58
CA LYS A 69 -2.04 3.52 6.31
C LYS A 69 -0.83 2.78 5.74
N ARG A 70 -0.21 3.28 4.67
CA ARG A 70 0.98 2.68 4.06
C ARG A 70 2.20 2.99 4.91
N THR A 71 2.97 1.96 5.25
CA THR A 71 4.25 2.07 5.94
C THR A 71 5.12 0.88 5.57
N LEU A 72 6.42 0.93 5.90
CA LEU A 72 7.28 -0.24 5.84
C LEU A 72 7.03 -1.12 7.07
N GLU A 73 6.92 -2.41 6.85
CA GLU A 73 6.68 -3.44 7.85
C GLU A 73 7.75 -4.53 7.75
N ILE A 74 8.13 -5.11 8.88
CA ILE A 74 8.95 -6.32 8.93
C ILE A 74 8.02 -7.51 9.13
N PHE A 75 8.15 -8.49 8.24
CA PHE A 75 7.49 -9.79 8.32
C PHE A 75 8.46 -10.83 8.88
N ASP A 76 8.03 -11.54 9.91
CA ASP A 76 8.74 -12.68 10.48
C ASP A 76 8.05 -13.98 10.06
N PRO A 77 8.70 -14.83 9.24
CA PRO A 77 8.11 -16.07 8.75
C PRO A 77 7.94 -17.13 9.85
N ASN A 78 8.68 -17.05 10.95
CA ASN A 78 8.58 -18.02 12.04
C ASN A 78 7.32 -17.79 12.89
N THR A 79 6.93 -16.52 13.04
CA THR A 79 5.76 -16.12 13.83
C THR A 79 4.55 -15.78 12.95
N LEU A 80 4.75 -15.63 11.63
CA LEU A 80 3.75 -15.19 10.67
C LEU A 80 3.16 -13.80 11.01
N THR A 81 3.96 -12.94 11.63
CA THR A 81 3.52 -11.61 12.08
C THR A 81 4.17 -10.48 11.28
N PHE A 82 3.43 -9.37 11.17
CA PHE A 82 3.93 -8.10 10.64
C PHE A 82 4.09 -7.11 11.78
N LYS A 83 5.17 -6.33 11.75
CA LYS A 83 5.42 -5.24 12.69
C LYS A 83 5.86 -3.99 11.92
N PRO A 84 5.49 -2.78 12.36
CA PRO A 84 6.02 -1.56 11.74
C PRO A 84 7.56 -1.54 11.81
N ALA A 85 8.21 -1.29 10.68
CA ALA A 85 9.67 -1.17 10.59
C ALA A 85 10.16 0.22 11.04
N LEU A 86 9.33 1.25 10.85
CA LEU A 86 9.59 2.61 11.30
C LEU A 86 8.29 3.37 11.60
N ASP A 87 8.45 4.52 12.27
CA ASP A 87 7.45 5.59 12.29
C ASP A 87 7.67 6.49 11.07
N MET A 88 6.83 6.31 10.05
CA MET A 88 6.93 7.03 8.77
C MET A 88 6.87 8.55 8.95
N LYS A 89 6.05 9.04 9.89
CA LYS A 89 5.88 10.46 10.12
C LYS A 89 7.18 11.09 10.64
N LYS A 90 7.79 10.46 11.66
CA LYS A 90 9.06 10.93 12.21
C LYS A 90 10.21 10.89 11.21
N ALA A 91 10.27 9.84 10.39
CA ALA A 91 11.27 9.75 9.34
C ALA A 91 11.13 10.88 8.31
N LEU A 92 9.90 11.18 7.85
CA LEU A 92 9.63 12.30 6.96
C LEU A 92 9.92 13.66 7.60
N GLU A 93 9.63 13.84 8.89
CA GLU A 93 10.01 15.04 9.63
C GLU A 93 11.54 15.23 9.66
N SER A 94 12.31 14.17 9.95
CA SER A 94 13.78 14.25 9.91
C SER A 94 14.31 14.52 8.50
N LEU A 95 13.66 13.99 7.46
CA LEU A 95 14.03 14.27 6.08
C LEU A 95 13.73 15.73 5.72
N LYS A 96 12.66 16.30 6.27
CA LYS A 96 12.28 17.69 6.06
C LYS A 96 13.30 18.68 6.61
N GLU A 97 13.98 18.32 7.69
CA GLU A 97 15.10 19.13 8.21
C GLU A 97 16.27 19.20 7.21
N LEU A 98 16.44 18.17 6.36
CA LEU A 98 17.53 18.10 5.37
C LEU A 98 17.14 18.67 4.00
N LEU A 99 15.90 18.44 3.55
CA LEU A 99 15.44 18.79 2.19
C LEU A 99 14.52 20.02 2.15
N GLY A 100 13.98 20.47 3.29
CA GLY A 100 13.01 21.56 3.34
C GLY A 100 11.78 21.27 2.47
N ASP A 101 11.42 22.23 1.61
CA ASP A 101 10.26 22.14 0.73
C ASP A 101 10.38 21.08 -0.38
N LYS A 102 11.60 20.56 -0.63
CA LYS A 102 11.83 19.47 -1.58
C LYS A 102 11.47 18.08 -1.02
N THR A 103 11.04 18.01 0.23
CA THR A 103 10.69 16.74 0.89
C THR A 103 9.46 16.11 0.24
N PRO A 104 9.51 14.82 -0.16
CA PRO A 104 8.34 14.16 -0.70
C PRO A 104 7.26 13.97 0.37
N ALA A 105 5.99 13.98 -0.05
CA ALA A 105 4.87 13.74 0.87
C ALA A 105 4.85 12.30 1.45
N MET A 106 5.53 11.37 0.79
CA MET A 106 5.61 9.96 1.19
C MET A 106 6.96 9.38 0.75
N LEU A 107 7.54 8.49 1.56
CA LEU A 107 8.69 7.69 1.14
C LEU A 107 8.24 6.55 0.23
N ILE A 108 8.82 6.49 -0.96
CA ILE A 108 8.69 5.33 -1.85
C ILE A 108 9.52 4.19 -1.24
N PRO A 109 9.03 2.94 -1.23
CA PRO A 109 9.85 1.81 -0.78
C PRO A 109 11.12 1.69 -1.63
N THR A 110 12.26 1.44 -0.97
CA THR A 110 13.54 1.12 -1.61
C THR A 110 13.81 -0.38 -1.50
N ASN A 111 14.77 -0.88 -2.28
CA ASN A 111 15.28 -2.25 -2.17
C ASN A 111 16.71 -2.29 -1.59
N ASN A 112 17.18 -1.17 -1.05
CA ASN A 112 18.55 -0.98 -0.58
C ASN A 112 18.62 -0.97 0.95
N TYR A 113 18.21 -2.07 1.58
CA TYR A 113 18.37 -2.25 3.02
C TYR A 113 19.73 -2.87 3.35
N ASP A 114 20.20 -2.61 4.57
CA ASP A 114 21.28 -3.42 5.13
C ASP A 114 20.83 -4.85 5.44
N LYS A 115 21.77 -5.69 5.87
CA LYS A 115 21.54 -7.12 6.14
C LYS A 115 20.42 -7.40 7.14
N ASN A 116 20.20 -6.47 8.07
CA ASN A 116 19.23 -6.65 9.16
C ASN A 116 17.90 -5.92 8.90
N GLY A 117 17.86 -5.02 7.93
CA GLY A 117 16.74 -4.09 7.75
C GLY A 117 16.76 -2.90 8.73
N ASP A 118 17.89 -2.65 9.39
CA ASP A 118 18.03 -1.55 10.36
C ASP A 118 18.30 -0.21 9.65
N LYS A 119 18.85 -0.26 8.43
CA LYS A 119 19.16 0.91 7.61
C LYS A 119 18.71 0.74 6.18
N ALA A 120 18.37 1.86 5.53
CA ALA A 120 18.00 1.91 4.12
C ALA A 120 18.67 3.07 3.40
N ILE A 121 18.99 2.88 2.13
CA ILE A 121 19.57 3.91 1.27
C ILE A 121 18.49 4.52 0.37
N TYR A 122 18.47 5.85 0.33
CA TYR A 122 17.63 6.68 -0.50
C TYR A 122 18.47 7.66 -1.33
N THR A 123 17.95 8.04 -2.50
CA THR A 123 18.55 9.08 -3.35
C THR A 123 17.56 10.21 -3.55
N PHE A 124 17.97 11.44 -3.24
CA PHE A 124 17.19 12.65 -3.48
C PHE A 124 18.09 13.70 -4.13
N SER A 125 17.65 14.28 -5.26
CA SER A 125 18.39 15.33 -5.98
C SER A 125 19.87 15.00 -6.25
N GLY A 126 20.17 13.74 -6.60
CA GLY A 126 21.55 13.30 -6.89
C GLY A 126 22.41 13.00 -5.66
N ASP A 127 21.85 13.13 -4.45
CA ASP A 127 22.53 12.80 -3.20
C ASP A 127 22.02 11.54 -2.55
N ILE A 128 22.91 10.85 -1.85
CA ILE A 128 22.65 9.64 -1.10
C ILE A 128 22.36 10.00 0.35
N PHE A 129 21.26 9.44 0.85
CA PHE A 129 20.79 9.58 2.22
C PHE A 129 20.66 8.19 2.85
N LEU A 130 21.10 8.08 4.10
CA LEU A 130 20.93 6.91 4.93
C LEU A 130 19.75 7.15 5.87
N LEU A 131 18.72 6.31 5.75
CA LEU A 131 17.66 6.21 6.75
C LEU A 131 18.08 5.19 7.80
N ASP A 132 18.15 5.62 9.06
CA ASP A 132 18.17 4.73 10.21
C ASP A 132 16.72 4.41 10.62
N LEU A 133 16.27 3.17 10.40
CA LEU A 133 14.88 2.78 10.66
C LEU A 133 14.56 2.73 12.16
N ILE A 134 15.56 2.39 12.99
CA ILE A 134 15.43 2.30 14.45
C ILE A 134 15.30 3.70 15.06
N ASN A 135 16.17 4.62 14.65
CA ASN A 135 16.20 5.99 15.15
C ASN A 135 15.21 6.93 14.43
N ARG A 136 14.63 6.49 13.31
CA ARG A 136 13.72 7.25 12.44
C ARG A 136 14.32 8.54 11.92
N SER A 137 15.61 8.51 11.60
CA SER A 137 16.39 9.69 11.22
C SER A 137 17.10 9.48 9.90
N PHE A 138 17.02 10.49 9.03
CA PHE A 138 17.87 10.57 7.86
C PHE A 138 19.21 11.24 8.19
N ALA A 139 20.25 10.77 7.54
CA ALA A 139 21.54 11.44 7.44
C ALA A 139 21.95 11.53 5.98
N ARG A 140 22.39 12.71 5.54
CA ARG A 140 22.97 12.88 4.20
C ARG A 140 24.41 12.36 4.20
N ILE A 141 24.75 11.50 3.24
CA ILE A 141 26.05 10.83 3.16
C ILE A 141 26.95 11.47 2.09
N THR A 142 26.36 11.97 1.01
CA THR A 142 27.08 12.66 -0.06
C THR A 142 26.69 14.13 -0.12
N ASN A 143 27.56 14.95 -0.72
CA ASN A 143 27.23 16.31 -1.07
C ASN A 143 27.65 16.56 -2.52
N THR A 144 26.76 16.25 -3.45
CA THR A 144 26.97 16.50 -4.87
C THR A 144 26.77 18.00 -5.11
N THR A 145 27.86 18.71 -5.39
CA THR A 145 27.79 20.05 -5.96
C THR A 145 27.34 19.90 -7.40
N GLU A 146 26.06 20.14 -7.66
CA GLU A 146 25.44 20.15 -8.99
C GLU A 146 26.24 21.07 -9.92
N ASP A 147 26.98 20.48 -10.86
CA ASP A 147 27.50 21.12 -12.07
C ASP A 147 27.70 20.01 -13.13
N GLU A 148 26.63 19.31 -13.49
CA GLU A 148 26.64 18.50 -14.71
C GLU A 148 26.17 19.37 -15.89
N LYS A 149 27.13 19.99 -16.57
CA LYS A 149 26.92 20.64 -17.87
C LYS A 149 26.69 19.56 -18.93
N ASN A 150 25.49 19.51 -19.49
CA ASN A 150 25.25 19.00 -20.84
C ASN A 150 25.07 20.17 -21.80
#